data_AF-A0A974TQU2-F1
#
_entry.id   AF-A0A974TQU2-F1
#
_cell.length_a   1.000
_cell.length_b   1.000
_cell.length_c   1.000
_cell.angle_alpha   90.00
_cell.angle_beta   90.00
_cell.angle_gamma   90.00
#
_symmetry.space_group_name_H-M   'P 1'
#
loop_
_entity.id
_entity.type
_entity.pdbx_description
1 polymer ?
#
loop_
_entity_poly.entity_id
_entity_poly.type
_entity_poly.pdbx_seq_one_letter_code
_entity_poly.pdbx_strand_id
1 'polypeptide(L)'
;MRYAIIAARFDERAKSGRIELHDGAQARTVVVTRRALLSIASPPRANEARLLQNLDAFCEIALSPEIAPDKNGETTITAKHVRTWRGTPVDEPVWSWRKSQPPSADRSAFPQSL
;
A
#
# COMPACT_ATOMS: atom_id res chain seq x y z
N MET A 1 0.28 17.47 2.41
CA MET A 1 -0.37 16.51 1.50
C MET A 1 0.50 16.34 0.28
N ARG A 2 0.87 15.10 -0.10
CA ARG A 2 1.79 14.84 -1.24
C ARG A 2 1.10 14.90 -2.60
N TYR A 3 -0.24 14.95 -2.62
CA TYR A 3 -1.05 15.05 -3.83
C TYR A 3 -2.44 15.61 -3.48
N ALA A 4 -3.17 16.04 -4.50
CA ALA A 4 -4.58 16.42 -4.44
C ALA A 4 -5.39 15.53 -5.40
N ILE A 5 -6.47 14.92 -4.91
CA ILE A 5 -7.39 14.15 -5.77
C ILE A 5 -8.35 15.13 -6.43
N ILE A 6 -8.38 15.13 -7.77
CA ILE A 6 -9.24 15.99 -8.59
C ILE A 6 -10.60 15.32 -8.78
N ALA A 7 -10.57 14.04 -9.19
CA ALA A 7 -11.77 13.26 -9.45
C ALA A 7 -11.50 11.77 -9.25
N ALA A 8 -12.54 11.03 -8.88
CA ALA A 8 -12.55 9.58 -8.89
C ALA A 8 -13.87 9.11 -9.48
N ARG A 9 -13.79 8.15 -10.41
CA ARG A 9 -14.97 7.58 -11.06
C ARG A 9 -14.83 6.08 -11.19
N PHE A 10 -15.94 5.37 -11.03
CA PHE A 10 -16.01 3.94 -11.26
C PHE A 10 -16.73 3.63 -12.57
N ASP A 11 -16.12 2.80 -13.40
CA ASP A 11 -16.75 2.23 -14.58
C ASP A 11 -17.41 0.90 -14.18
N GLU A 12 -18.74 0.90 -14.11
CA GLU A 12 -19.54 -0.27 -13.77
C GLU A 12 -19.43 -1.41 -14.80
N ARG A 13 -19.18 -1.10 -16.08
CA ARG A 13 -19.07 -2.09 -17.15
C ARG A 13 -17.71 -2.77 -17.14
N ALA A 14 -16.64 -1.98 -17.05
CA ALA A 14 -15.26 -2.50 -16.98
C ALA A 14 -14.90 -3.00 -15.57
N LYS A 15 -15.69 -2.62 -14.56
CA LYS A 15 -15.42 -2.85 -13.13
C LYS A 15 -14.06 -2.31 -12.71
N SER A 16 -13.70 -1.14 -13.22
CA SER A 16 -12.43 -0.45 -12.97
C SER A 16 -12.66 0.96 -12.44
N GLY A 17 -11.70 1.47 -11.68
CA GLY A 17 -11.69 2.86 -11.24
C GLY A 17 -10.77 3.71 -12.11
N ARG A 18 -11.12 4.99 -12.28
CA ARG A 18 -10.23 6.03 -12.79
C ARG A 18 -10.11 7.11 -11.72
N ILE A 19 -8.88 7.47 -11.36
CA ILE A 19 -8.57 8.50 -10.38
C ILE A 19 -7.70 9.54 -11.08
N GLU A 20 -8.10 10.79 -11.01
CA GLU A 20 -7.32 11.93 -11.48
C GLU A 20 -6.75 12.63 -10.26
N LEU A 21 -5.43 12.78 -10.23
CA LEU A 21 -4.71 13.40 -9.11
C LEU A 21 -3.66 14.38 -9.61
N HIS A 22 -3.30 15.34 -8.76
CA HIS A 22 -2.22 16.27 -8.98
C HIS A 22 -1.15 16.07 -7.91
N ASP A 23 0.08 15.72 -8.29
CA ASP A 23 1.17 15.45 -7.35
C ASP A 23 2.00 16.70 -6.98
N GLY A 24 1.52 17.88 -7.40
CA GLY A 24 2.20 19.17 -7.22
C GLY A 24 3.06 19.58 -8.41
N ALA A 25 3.54 18.63 -9.22
CA ALA A 25 4.29 18.89 -10.44
C ALA A 25 3.44 18.67 -11.70
N GLN A 26 2.59 17.65 -11.69
CA GLN A 26 1.81 17.24 -12.85
C GLN A 26 0.49 16.56 -12.47
N ALA A 27 -0.50 16.71 -13.36
CA ALA A 27 -1.71 15.90 -13.33
C ALA A 27 -1.39 14.47 -13.79
N ARG A 28 -1.87 13.49 -13.05
CA ARG A 28 -1.72 12.07 -13.35
C ARG A 28 -3.09 11.41 -13.38
N THR A 29 -3.25 10.48 -14.33
CA THR A 29 -4.39 9.57 -14.37
C THR A 29 -3.96 8.22 -13.83
N VAL A 30 -4.73 7.68 -12.89
CA VAL A 30 -4.54 6.34 -12.34
C VAL A 30 -5.72 5.47 -12.73
N VAL A 31 -5.44 4.33 -13.38
CA VAL A 31 -6.45 3.34 -13.76
C VAL A 31 -6.35 2.15 -12.81
N VAL A 32 -7.37 1.95 -12.00
CA VAL A 32 -7.47 0.85 -11.03
C VAL A 32 -8.22 -0.31 -11.67
N THR A 33 -7.52 -1.42 -11.91
CA THR A 33 -8.14 -2.61 -12.49
C THR A 33 -9.14 -3.28 -11.53
N ARG A 34 -10.11 -4.02 -12.08
CA ARG A 34 -11.03 -4.87 -11.29
C ARG A 34 -10.31 -5.75 -10.28
N ARG A 35 -9.20 -6.38 -10.69
CA ARG A 35 -8.44 -7.28 -9.81
C ARG A 35 -7.77 -6.53 -8.66
N ALA A 36 -7.34 -5.29 -8.87
CA ALA A 36 -6.79 -4.46 -7.79
C ALA A 36 -7.86 -4.15 -6.73
N LEU A 37 -9.08 -3.77 -7.15
CA LEU A 37 -10.21 -3.52 -6.24
C LEU A 37 -10.56 -4.75 -5.40
N LEU A 38 -10.64 -5.92 -6.04
CA LEU A 38 -10.87 -7.19 -5.33
C LEU A 38 -9.72 -7.54 -4.37
N SER A 39 -8.47 -7.19 -4.72
CA SER A 39 -7.30 -7.51 -3.90
C SER A 39 -7.11 -6.56 -2.71
N ILE A 40 -7.63 -5.33 -2.78
CA ILE A 40 -7.50 -4.37 -1.69
C ILE A 40 -8.65 -4.47 -0.70
N ALA A 41 -9.85 -4.81 -1.15
CA ALA A 41 -11.04 -4.81 -0.30
C ALA A 41 -11.25 -6.13 0.46
N SER A 42 -11.71 -6.05 1.71
CA SER A 42 -12.25 -7.18 2.47
C SER A 42 -13.66 -6.84 2.99
N PRO A 43 -14.72 -7.61 2.64
CA PRO A 43 -14.76 -8.64 1.61
C PRO A 43 -14.43 -8.10 0.19
N PRO A 44 -13.95 -8.97 -0.73
CA PRO A 44 -13.52 -8.59 -2.06
C PRO A 44 -14.70 -8.12 -2.91
N ARG A 45 -14.71 -6.83 -3.27
CA ARG A 45 -15.76 -6.22 -4.12
C ARG A 45 -15.13 -5.24 -5.09
N ALA A 46 -15.65 -5.20 -6.32
CA ALA A 46 -15.28 -4.22 -7.34
C ALA A 46 -16.50 -3.35 -7.63
N ASN A 47 -16.66 -2.28 -6.85
CA ASN A 47 -17.70 -1.28 -6.98
C ASN A 47 -17.15 0.09 -6.57
N GLU A 48 -17.93 1.14 -6.83
CA GLU A 48 -17.55 2.51 -6.53
C GLU A 48 -17.23 2.74 -5.05
N ALA A 49 -18.04 2.19 -4.14
CA ALA A 49 -17.79 2.32 -2.70
C ALA A 49 -16.39 1.82 -2.28
N ARG A 50 -15.91 0.71 -2.87
CA ARG A 50 -14.55 0.20 -2.60
C ARG A 50 -13.46 1.04 -3.23
N LEU A 51 -13.70 1.63 -4.39
CA LEU A 51 -12.77 2.58 -4.99
C LEU A 51 -12.60 3.79 -4.07
N LEU A 52 -13.71 4.42 -3.68
CA LEU A 52 -13.72 5.61 -2.83
C LEU A 52 -13.10 5.36 -1.46
N GLN A 53 -13.41 4.23 -0.83
CA GLN A 53 -12.86 3.86 0.47
C GLN A 53 -11.33 3.66 0.47
N ASN A 54 -10.74 3.31 -0.67
CA ASN A 54 -9.31 3.01 -0.78
C ASN A 54 -8.57 3.99 -1.70
N LEU A 55 -9.11 5.20 -1.90
CA LEU A 55 -8.52 6.20 -2.78
C LEU A 55 -7.07 6.52 -2.41
N ASP A 56 -6.83 6.79 -1.13
CA ASP A 56 -5.50 7.17 -0.65
C ASP A 56 -4.48 6.05 -0.89
N ALA A 57 -4.86 4.80 -0.60
CA ALA A 57 -4.00 3.65 -0.85
C ALA A 57 -3.67 3.48 -2.34
N PHE A 58 -4.64 3.68 -3.24
CA PHE A 58 -4.36 3.65 -4.67
C PHE A 58 -3.46 4.79 -5.12
N CYS A 59 -3.65 6.00 -4.57
CA CYS A 59 -2.78 7.13 -4.89
C CYS A 59 -1.34 6.90 -4.38
N GLU A 60 -1.17 6.36 -3.17
CA GLU A 60 0.14 5.98 -2.63
C GLU A 60 0.84 4.93 -3.50
N ILE A 61 0.11 3.89 -3.93
CA ILE A 61 0.65 2.90 -4.86
C ILE A 61 1.07 3.58 -6.17
N ALA A 62 0.22 4.43 -6.76
CA ALA A 62 0.52 5.10 -8.03
C ALA A 62 1.72 6.05 -7.96
N LEU A 63 2.03 6.60 -6.78
CA LEU A 63 3.17 7.48 -6.56
C LEU A 63 4.45 6.73 -6.18
N SER A 64 4.39 5.39 -6.08
CA SER A 64 5.58 4.58 -5.88
C SER A 64 6.57 4.78 -7.05
N PRO A 65 7.87 4.99 -6.78
CA PRO A 65 8.88 5.19 -7.82
C PRO A 65 9.05 3.96 -8.75
N GLU A 66 8.59 2.79 -8.31
CA GLU A 66 8.63 1.54 -9.08
C GLU A 66 7.56 1.47 -10.18
N ILE A 67 6.57 2.36 -10.15
CA ILE A 67 5.43 2.33 -11.07
C ILE A 67 5.54 3.51 -12.04
N ALA A 68 5.98 3.21 -13.25
CA ALA A 68 6.03 4.17 -14.33
C ALA A 68 4.65 4.34 -15.02
N PRO A 69 4.28 5.57 -15.41
CA PRO A 69 3.13 5.78 -16.29
C PRO A 69 3.39 5.19 -17.68
N ASP A 70 2.31 4.89 -18.39
CA ASP A 70 2.37 4.41 -19.77
C ASP A 70 2.64 5.56 -20.78
N LYS A 71 2.61 5.23 -22.08
CA LYS A 71 2.82 6.21 -23.16
C LYS A 71 1.79 7.34 -23.20
N ASN A 72 0.63 7.13 -22.59
CA ASN A 72 -0.46 8.10 -22.50
C ASN A 72 -0.40 8.91 -21.19
N GLY A 73 0.61 8.65 -20.33
CA GLY A 73 0.71 9.27 -19.01
C GLY A 73 -0.21 8.64 -17.97
N GLU A 74 -0.79 7.47 -18.24
CA GLU A 74 -1.67 6.76 -17.32
C GLU A 74 -0.91 5.70 -16.51
N THR A 75 -1.14 5.70 -15.19
CA THR A 75 -0.58 4.69 -14.29
C THR A 75 -1.62 3.60 -14.02
N THR A 76 -1.35 2.36 -14.45
CA THR A 76 -2.27 1.24 -14.22
C THR A 76 -1.95 0.50 -12.91
N ILE A 77 -2.92 0.43 -12.00
CA ILE A 77 -2.83 -0.35 -10.77
C ILE A 77 -3.46 -1.73 -10.95
N THR A 78 -2.64 -2.75 -10.74
CA THR A 78 -3.04 -4.16 -10.79
C THR A 78 -3.05 -4.79 -9.41
N ALA A 79 -3.62 -6.00 -9.30
CA ALA A 79 -3.52 -6.79 -8.06
C ALA A 79 -2.07 -7.06 -7.64
N LYS A 80 -1.13 -7.14 -8.60
CA LYS A 80 0.30 -7.30 -8.28
C LYS A 80 0.80 -6.10 -7.48
N HIS A 81 0.51 -4.89 -7.94
CA HIS A 81 0.92 -3.65 -7.27
C HIS A 81 0.34 -3.57 -5.86
N VAL A 82 -0.94 -3.93 -5.69
CA VAL A 82 -1.59 -3.98 -4.36
C VAL A 82 -0.91 -4.98 -3.43
N ARG A 83 -0.57 -6.18 -3.91
CA ARG A 83 0.09 -7.20 -3.09
C ARG A 83 1.51 -6.79 -2.71
N THR A 84 2.26 -6.21 -3.64
CA THR A 84 3.60 -5.68 -3.37
C THR A 84 3.51 -4.62 -2.28
N TRP A 85 2.61 -3.64 -2.43
CA TRP A 85 2.40 -2.58 -1.44
C TRP A 85 2.00 -3.10 -0.06
N ARG A 86 1.13 -4.11 0.02
CA ARG A 86 0.77 -4.75 1.30
C ARG A 86 1.95 -5.49 1.98
N GLY A 87 2.90 -5.97 1.18
CA GLY A 87 4.10 -6.66 1.66
C GLY A 87 5.28 -5.74 1.92
N THR A 88 5.23 -4.48 1.47
CA THR A 88 6.23 -3.48 1.82
C THR A 88 6.07 -3.16 3.31
N PRO A 89 7.14 -3.25 4.12
CA PRO A 89 7.10 -2.75 5.48
C PRO A 89 6.74 -1.26 5.38
N VAL A 90 5.56 -0.88 5.86
CA VAL A 90 5.27 0.52 6.16
C VAL A 90 6.37 0.91 7.14
N ASP A 91 7.26 1.84 6.78
CA ASP A 91 8.39 2.29 7.60
C ASP A 91 8.02 2.24 9.09
N GLU A 92 8.37 1.13 9.75
CA GLU A 92 8.15 0.99 11.18
C GLU A 92 9.12 1.98 11.82
N PRO A 93 8.69 2.84 12.76
CA PRO A 93 9.66 3.55 13.57
C PRO A 93 10.60 2.50 14.19
N VAL A 94 11.90 2.74 14.10
CA VAL A 94 13.03 1.80 14.29
C VAL A 94 13.13 1.12 15.68
N TRP A 95 12.06 1.14 16.49
CA TRP A 95 12.06 0.79 17.91
C TRP A 95 11.20 -0.43 18.28
N SER A 96 10.56 -1.16 17.35
CA SER A 96 9.56 -2.19 17.73
C SER A 96 10.06 -3.62 18.00
N TRP A 97 11.34 -3.98 17.79
CA TRP A 97 11.76 -5.39 17.95
C TRP A 97 13.06 -5.66 18.72
N ARG A 98 13.63 -4.67 19.42
CA ARG A 98 14.74 -4.91 20.35
C ARG A 98 14.31 -4.87 21.83
N LYS A 99 13.25 -5.59 22.19
CA LYS A 99 13.01 -6.03 23.59
C LYS A 99 12.26 -7.36 23.60
N SER A 100 13.00 -8.44 23.42
CA SER A 100 12.72 -9.76 24.01
C SER A 100 13.95 -10.66 23.81
N GLN A 101 15.09 -10.23 24.33
CA GLN A 101 16.13 -11.20 24.71
C GLN A 101 15.82 -11.52 26.17
N PRO A 102 15.31 -12.71 26.52
CA PRO A 102 15.23 -13.10 27.92
C PRO A 102 16.65 -13.05 28.50
N PRO A 103 16.85 -12.63 29.76
CA PRO A 103 18.18 -12.65 30.35
C PRO A 103 18.70 -14.07 30.27
N SER A 104 19.78 -14.25 29.49
CA SER A 104 20.57 -15.46 29.48
C SER A 104 20.90 -15.78 30.94
N ALA A 105 20.40 -16.90 31.43
CA ALA A 105 20.75 -17.40 32.75
C ALA A 105 22.27 -17.57 32.81
N ASP A 106 22.93 -16.61 33.44
CA ASP A 106 24.32 -16.71 33.82
C ASP A 106 24.41 -17.80 34.89
N ARG A 107 24.66 -19.04 34.45
CA ARG A 107 25.16 -20.10 35.31
C ARG A 107 26.65 -19.82 35.54
N SER A 108 26.92 -18.78 36.32
CA SER A 108 28.23 -18.64 36.96
C SER A 108 28.26 -19.58 38.16
N ALA A 109 29.33 -20.37 38.20
CA ALA A 109 29.48 -21.50 39.07
C ALA A 109 29.83 -21.12 40.53
N PHE A 110 29.51 -22.08 41.42
CA PHE A 110 30.02 -22.30 42.79
C PHE A 110 29.49 -21.40 43.92
N PRO A 111 29.11 -21.99 45.07
CA PRO A 111 30.05 -22.72 45.93
C PRO A 111 29.58 -24.11 46.39
N GLN A 112 30.53 -25.03 46.59
CA GLN A 112 30.39 -26.07 47.61
C GLN A 112 31.61 -26.00 48.52
N SER A 113 31.35 -25.71 49.78
CA SER A 113 32.28 -25.86 50.89
C SER A 113 32.19 -27.29 51.40
N LEU A 114 33.36 -27.91 51.62
CA LEU A 114 33.69 -28.75 52.79
C LEU A 114 35.20 -28.99 52.82
#